data_AF-A0A3D2WZK5-F1
#
_entry.id   AF-A0A3D2WZK5-F1
#
_cell.length_a   1.000
_cell.length_b   1.000
_cell.length_c   1.000
_cell.angle_alpha   90.00
_cell.angle_beta   90.00
_cell.angle_gamma   90.00
#
_symmetry.space_group_name_H-M   'P 1'
#
loop_
_entity.id
_entity.type
_entity.pdbx_description
1 polymer ?
#
loop_
_entity_poly.entity_id
_entity_poly.type
_entity_poly.pdbx_seq_one_letter_code
_entity_poly.pdbx_strand_id
1 'polypeptide(L)'
;MFRDAMMQSLVEGTHIDLQAYRPAVVYLNGAYWGIHNIREKLNEHYIASHYNIDPDNLDLLENRNIPLEGDSEHYTALENYISTHDLSIPANYEYVQSQMDIQNFIDYQTAQIFFDNRDWPGNNLKYWREKKSTGRWRWILYDTDFGFGLYNPPAYQLNTLEFATATNGPEWPNPPWSTLFLRKLLENEEFKIGFVNRFADLLNTNFKSDLVYQKIEYFKNLIESEMPNHFRRWQEGLGWYSLNVWYYHIETLRTFAKFRPAYVTAHIISKFHLNGVEPVTMRHSSEYGKVRLNSLYIDDEMWKGNYFKGLPVELEAIPRPGYRFIEWQGIDNHNLNPVRIVPSEVLDITAVFEIDSSYTGDIVINEISYHSHPDFDSGDWVELYNAS
;
A
#
# COMPACT_ATOMS: atom_id res chain seq x y z
N MET A 1 -9.99 -18.91 -4.59
CA MET A 1 -8.92 -19.73 -3.96
C MET A 1 -7.78 -18.88 -3.44
N PHE A 2 -7.00 -18.17 -4.28
CA PHE A 2 -5.87 -17.34 -3.79
C PHE A 2 -6.04 -15.82 -4.01
N ARG A 3 -7.10 -15.40 -4.70
CA ARG A 3 -7.24 -14.04 -5.24
C ARG A 3 -7.09 -12.94 -4.19
N ASP A 4 -7.86 -13.01 -3.11
CA ASP A 4 -7.82 -12.02 -2.04
C ASP A 4 -6.42 -11.92 -1.40
N ALA A 5 -5.78 -13.05 -1.09
CA ALA A 5 -4.40 -13.04 -0.57
C ALA A 5 -3.37 -12.50 -1.57
N MET A 6 -3.52 -12.83 -2.86
CA MET A 6 -2.66 -12.31 -3.92
C MET A 6 -2.77 -10.80 -3.99
N MET A 7 -3.99 -10.25 -3.95
CA MET A 7 -4.22 -8.81 -3.99
C MET A 7 -3.66 -8.10 -2.77
N GLN A 8 -3.90 -8.62 -1.56
CA GLN A 8 -3.28 -8.07 -0.34
C GLN A 8 -1.75 -8.10 -0.42
N SER A 9 -1.15 -9.14 -1.00
CA SER A 9 0.30 -9.23 -1.17
C SER A 9 0.89 -8.21 -2.16
N LEU A 10 0.06 -7.57 -3.00
CA LEU A 10 0.51 -6.51 -3.90
C LEU A 10 0.81 -5.23 -3.14
N VAL A 11 0.28 -5.04 -1.93
CA VAL A 11 0.47 -3.83 -1.12
C VAL A 11 1.26 -4.11 0.16
N GLU A 12 1.97 -5.24 0.19
CA GLU A 12 2.98 -5.53 1.20
C GLU A 12 4.09 -4.45 1.17
N GLY A 13 4.52 -3.99 2.35
CA GLY A 13 5.49 -2.90 2.49
C GLY A 13 4.90 -1.49 2.34
N THR A 14 3.57 -1.36 2.22
CA THR A 14 2.86 -0.07 2.30
C THR A 14 2.40 0.22 3.74
N HIS A 15 1.66 1.31 3.95
CA HIS A 15 1.13 1.68 5.28
C HIS A 15 -0.17 0.94 5.64
N ILE A 16 -0.62 -0.02 4.82
CA ILE A 16 -1.87 -0.76 4.98
C ILE A 16 -1.69 -1.95 5.93
N ASP A 17 -2.68 -2.17 6.78
CA ASP A 17 -2.75 -3.34 7.65
C ASP A 17 -3.32 -4.52 6.85
N LEU A 18 -2.61 -5.65 6.84
CA LEU A 18 -2.89 -6.82 5.97
C LEU A 18 -3.12 -8.10 6.77
N GLN A 19 -3.85 -9.06 6.20
CA GLN A 19 -4.03 -10.38 6.81
C GLN A 19 -2.98 -11.38 6.37
N ALA A 20 -2.39 -12.11 7.31
CA ALA A 20 -1.58 -13.27 6.96
C ALA A 20 -2.41 -14.34 6.23
N TYR A 21 -1.75 -15.02 5.29
CA TYR A 21 -2.33 -16.07 4.46
C TYR A 21 -1.42 -17.30 4.40
N ARG A 22 -2.01 -18.48 4.55
CA ARG A 22 -1.36 -19.75 4.23
C ARG A 22 -2.37 -20.75 3.67
N PRO A 23 -2.19 -21.29 2.45
CA PRO A 23 -3.04 -22.36 1.97
C PRO A 23 -2.70 -23.66 2.71
N ALA A 24 -3.71 -24.48 3.00
CA ALA A 24 -3.54 -25.75 3.67
C ALA A 24 -4.47 -26.81 3.06
N VAL A 25 -3.98 -28.04 2.94
CA VAL A 25 -4.83 -29.19 2.64
C VAL A 25 -5.48 -29.66 3.92
N VAL A 26 -6.81 -29.65 3.97
CA VAL A 26 -7.56 -30.04 5.17
C VAL A 26 -8.01 -31.49 5.05
N TYR A 27 -7.87 -32.23 6.15
CA TYR A 27 -8.48 -33.53 6.35
C TYR A 27 -9.40 -33.47 7.57
N LEU A 28 -10.63 -33.96 7.43
CA LEU A 28 -11.58 -34.09 8.54
C LEU A 28 -11.93 -35.57 8.70
N ASN A 29 -11.64 -36.13 9.88
CA ASN A 29 -11.83 -37.56 10.18
C ASN A 29 -11.18 -38.49 9.15
N GLY A 30 -9.98 -38.12 8.66
CA GLY A 30 -9.24 -38.88 7.65
C GLY A 30 -9.72 -38.71 6.20
N ALA A 31 -10.84 -38.03 5.97
CA ALA A 31 -11.30 -37.70 4.61
C ALA A 31 -10.64 -36.42 4.11
N TYR A 32 -10.29 -36.34 2.82
CA TYR A 32 -9.79 -35.13 2.17
C TYR A 32 -10.90 -34.08 2.02
N TRP A 33 -10.62 -32.84 2.41
CA TRP A 33 -11.57 -31.71 2.35
C TRP A 33 -11.10 -30.56 1.45
N GLY A 34 -10.02 -30.75 0.71
CA GLY A 34 -9.56 -29.71 -0.19
C GLY A 34 -8.70 -28.66 0.48
N ILE A 35 -8.11 -27.84 -0.38
CA ILE A 35 -7.43 -26.59 -0.03
C ILE A 35 -8.38 -25.63 0.70
N HIS A 36 -7.97 -25.18 1.87
CA HIS A 36 -8.55 -24.07 2.62
C HIS A 36 -7.47 -23.02 2.90
N ASN A 37 -7.89 -21.79 3.17
CA ASN A 37 -7.00 -20.70 3.53
C ASN A 37 -6.98 -20.52 5.04
N ILE A 38 -5.83 -20.73 5.66
CA ILE A 38 -5.58 -20.26 7.02
C ILE A 38 -5.35 -18.76 6.91
N ARG A 39 -6.22 -17.99 7.58
CA ARG A 39 -6.21 -16.53 7.56
C ARG A 39 -6.11 -15.98 8.96
N GLU A 40 -5.42 -14.85 9.06
CA GLU A 40 -5.40 -14.08 10.29
C GLU A 40 -6.76 -13.41 10.55
N LYS A 41 -7.26 -13.56 11.77
CA LYS A 41 -8.55 -13.00 12.17
C LYS A 41 -8.36 -11.52 12.54
N LEU A 42 -9.01 -10.63 11.79
CA LEU A 42 -8.96 -9.19 12.04
C LEU A 42 -9.91 -8.77 13.17
N ASN A 43 -9.42 -8.92 14.39
CA ASN A 43 -10.06 -8.48 15.62
C ASN A 43 -9.05 -7.69 16.48
N GLU A 44 -9.43 -7.31 17.69
CA GLU A 44 -8.57 -6.62 18.67
C GLU A 44 -7.24 -7.33 18.93
N HIS A 45 -7.23 -8.67 18.97
CA HIS A 45 -6.00 -9.42 19.18
C HIS A 45 -5.02 -9.30 18.01
N TYR A 46 -5.51 -9.18 16.77
CA TYR A 46 -4.66 -8.86 15.62
C TYR A 46 -3.94 -7.52 15.86
N ILE A 47 -4.70 -6.47 16.18
CA ILE A 47 -4.12 -5.15 16.40
C ILE A 47 -3.12 -5.18 17.56
N ALA A 48 -3.49 -5.82 18.67
CA ALA A 48 -2.62 -5.97 19.84
C ALA A 48 -1.27 -6.64 19.48
N SER A 49 -1.30 -7.71 18.68
CA SER A 49 -0.08 -8.43 18.28
C SER A 49 0.80 -7.69 17.27
N HIS A 50 0.22 -6.84 16.42
CA HIS A 50 0.97 -6.10 15.38
C HIS A 50 1.46 -4.73 15.86
N TYR A 51 0.76 -4.12 16.81
CA TYR A 51 1.05 -2.75 17.29
C TYR A 51 1.51 -2.68 18.75
N ASN A 52 1.57 -3.81 19.45
CA ASN A 52 1.90 -3.87 20.87
C ASN A 52 1.01 -2.94 21.71
N ILE A 53 -0.29 -2.98 21.45
CA ILE A 53 -1.31 -2.23 22.19
C ILE A 53 -2.17 -3.17 23.02
N ASP A 54 -2.77 -2.64 24.09
CA ASP A 54 -3.76 -3.37 24.88
C ASP A 54 -5.03 -3.59 24.05
N PRO A 55 -5.50 -4.84 23.85
CA PRO A 55 -6.71 -5.13 23.09
C PRO A 55 -7.98 -4.47 23.67
N ASP A 56 -7.99 -4.12 24.96
CA ASP A 56 -9.11 -3.41 25.59
C ASP A 56 -9.01 -1.87 25.42
N ASN A 57 -7.90 -1.37 24.86
CA ASN A 57 -7.62 0.07 24.71
C ASN A 57 -7.62 0.52 23.23
N LEU A 58 -8.61 0.07 22.47
CA LEU A 58 -8.80 0.47 21.07
C LEU A 58 -10.28 0.61 20.71
N ASP A 59 -10.55 1.33 19.64
CA ASP A 59 -11.79 1.27 18.89
C ASP A 59 -11.54 0.49 17.60
N LEU A 60 -12.38 -0.51 17.30
CA LEU A 60 -12.38 -1.27 16.05
C LEU A 60 -13.78 -1.29 15.49
N LEU A 61 -13.93 -0.76 14.28
CA LEU A 61 -15.21 -0.59 13.60
C LEU A 61 -15.23 -1.38 12.29
N GLU A 62 -16.41 -1.86 11.91
CA GLU A 62 -16.68 -2.53 10.65
C GLU A 62 -17.82 -1.86 9.89
N ASN A 63 -17.77 -1.89 8.56
CA ASN A 63 -18.76 -1.30 7.66
C ASN A 63 -19.08 0.15 8.05
N ARG A 64 -20.36 0.45 8.31
CA ARG A 64 -20.83 1.80 8.65
C ARG A 64 -20.94 1.97 10.16
N ASN A 65 -19.85 2.36 10.80
CA ASN A 65 -19.77 2.71 12.22
C ASN A 65 -20.22 1.59 13.17
N ILE A 66 -20.10 0.31 12.78
CA ILE A 66 -20.50 -0.82 13.63
C ILE A 66 -19.32 -1.20 14.53
N PRO A 67 -19.41 -1.06 15.86
CA PRO A 67 -18.34 -1.46 16.75
C PRO A 67 -18.17 -2.98 16.80
N LEU A 68 -16.95 -3.44 16.55
CA LEU A 68 -16.50 -4.78 16.92
C LEU A 68 -15.89 -4.75 18.33
N GLU A 69 -15.10 -3.71 18.63
CA GLU A 69 -14.55 -3.42 19.95
C GLU A 69 -14.53 -1.91 20.20
N GLY A 70 -14.67 -1.51 21.47
CA GLY A 70 -14.78 -0.10 21.85
C GLY A 70 -16.12 0.53 21.43
N ASP A 71 -16.06 1.74 20.88
CA ASP A 71 -17.23 2.53 20.48
C ASP A 71 -16.97 3.33 19.18
N SER A 72 -18.02 3.95 18.64
CA SER A 72 -17.94 4.71 17.39
C SER A 72 -17.96 6.22 17.57
N GLU A 73 -17.87 6.74 18.81
CA GLU A 73 -18.10 8.16 19.09
C GLU A 73 -17.03 9.04 18.43
N HIS A 74 -15.77 8.66 18.57
CA HIS A 74 -14.64 9.40 18.00
C HIS A 74 -14.63 9.36 16.46
N TYR A 75 -15.02 8.23 15.85
CA TYR A 75 -15.14 8.15 14.39
C TYR A 75 -16.29 9.02 13.89
N THR A 76 -17.43 8.97 14.57
CA THR A 76 -18.61 9.80 14.23
C THR A 76 -18.29 11.29 14.33
N ALA A 77 -17.49 11.70 15.33
CA ALA A 77 -17.01 13.08 15.43
C ALA A 77 -16.11 13.48 14.24
N LEU A 78 -15.22 12.59 13.78
CA LEU A 78 -14.39 12.81 12.59
C LEU A 78 -15.23 12.90 11.31
N GLU A 79 -16.17 11.97 11.11
CA GLU A 79 -17.10 11.99 9.97
C GLU A 79 -17.92 13.29 9.93
N ASN A 80 -18.43 13.73 11.08
CA ASN A 80 -19.14 14.99 11.22
C ASN A 80 -18.23 16.20 10.90
N TYR A 81 -16.99 16.20 11.40
CA TYR A 81 -16.03 17.26 11.11
C TYR A 81 -15.76 17.36 9.59
N ILE A 82 -15.41 16.24 8.96
CA ILE A 82 -15.12 16.16 7.52
C ILE A 82 -16.33 16.59 6.68
N SER A 83 -17.55 16.23 7.07
CA SER A 83 -18.76 16.60 6.31
C SER A 83 -19.15 18.08 6.43
N THR A 84 -18.80 18.73 7.53
CA THR A 84 -19.26 20.10 7.84
C THR A 84 -18.20 21.19 7.62
N HIS A 85 -16.93 20.80 7.47
CA HIS A 85 -15.82 21.74 7.27
C HIS A 85 -15.30 21.71 5.83
N ASP A 86 -14.74 22.85 5.41
CA ASP A 86 -14.04 22.98 4.14
C ASP A 86 -12.58 22.51 4.31
N LEU A 87 -12.23 21.37 3.72
CA LEU A 87 -10.89 20.79 3.85
C LEU A 87 -9.86 21.43 2.93
N SER A 88 -10.27 22.32 2.01
CA SER A 88 -9.31 23.16 1.27
C SER A 88 -8.59 24.15 2.19
N ILE A 89 -9.14 24.42 3.38
CA ILE A 89 -8.52 25.25 4.41
C ILE A 89 -7.46 24.43 5.18
N PRO A 90 -6.19 24.86 5.21
CA PRO A 90 -5.09 24.09 5.82
C PRO A 90 -5.34 23.66 7.27
N ALA A 91 -5.87 24.56 8.11
CA ALA A 91 -6.13 24.25 9.52
C ALA A 91 -7.18 23.14 9.72
N ASN A 92 -8.17 23.04 8.82
CA ASN A 92 -9.18 21.98 8.91
C ASN A 92 -8.58 20.64 8.47
N TYR A 93 -7.72 20.65 7.45
CA TYR A 93 -7.02 19.46 7.01
C TYR A 93 -5.99 18.98 8.04
N GLU A 94 -5.26 19.89 8.69
CA GLU A 94 -4.32 19.57 9.78
C GLU A 94 -5.04 18.90 10.97
N TYR A 95 -6.24 19.38 11.31
CA TYR A 95 -7.08 18.68 12.28
C TYR A 95 -7.35 17.24 11.82
N VAL A 96 -7.81 17.03 10.57
CA VAL A 96 -8.05 15.67 10.06
C VAL A 96 -6.79 14.80 10.09
N GLN A 97 -5.62 15.34 9.73
CA GLN A 97 -4.32 14.66 9.84
C GLN A 97 -3.98 14.21 11.27
N SER A 98 -4.43 14.97 12.28
CA SER A 98 -4.27 14.58 13.69
C SER A 98 -5.21 13.45 14.11
N GLN A 99 -6.32 13.24 13.40
CA GLN A 99 -7.35 12.25 13.75
C GLN A 99 -7.23 10.94 12.95
N MET A 100 -6.58 10.95 11.79
CA MET A 100 -6.41 9.78 10.93
C MET A 100 -5.04 9.73 10.26
N ASP A 101 -4.59 8.52 9.96
CA ASP A 101 -3.34 8.28 9.26
C ASP A 101 -3.54 8.47 7.75
N ILE A 102 -3.12 9.62 7.23
CA ILE A 102 -3.31 9.97 5.82
C ILE A 102 -2.54 9.05 4.88
N GLN A 103 -1.32 8.62 5.23
CA GLN A 103 -0.55 7.72 4.37
C GLN A 103 -1.22 6.36 4.25
N ASN A 104 -1.69 5.80 5.38
CA ASN A 104 -2.49 4.57 5.38
C ASN A 104 -3.78 4.72 4.56
N PHE A 105 -4.51 5.82 4.72
CA PHE A 105 -5.75 6.04 3.96
C PHE A 105 -5.51 6.18 2.45
N ILE A 106 -4.46 6.91 2.04
CA ILE A 106 -4.08 7.02 0.63
C ILE A 106 -3.75 5.63 0.08
N ASP A 107 -2.92 4.85 0.77
CA ASP A 107 -2.56 3.50 0.35
C ASP A 107 -3.81 2.61 0.22
N TYR A 108 -4.68 2.62 1.22
CA TYR A 108 -5.94 1.87 1.21
C TYR A 108 -6.83 2.22 0.00
N GLN A 109 -7.03 3.52 -0.26
CA GLN A 109 -7.83 3.99 -1.39
C GLN A 109 -7.20 3.62 -2.73
N THR A 110 -5.87 3.81 -2.87
CA THR A 110 -5.17 3.47 -4.11
C THR A 110 -5.25 1.96 -4.40
N ALA A 111 -5.14 1.11 -3.37
CA ALA A 111 -5.28 -0.33 -3.49
C ALA A 111 -6.68 -0.72 -3.97
N GLN A 112 -7.73 -0.30 -3.26
CA GLN A 112 -9.12 -0.64 -3.61
C GLN A 112 -9.50 -0.17 -5.03
N ILE A 113 -9.07 1.04 -5.40
CA ILE A 113 -9.28 1.59 -6.74
C ILE A 113 -8.49 0.80 -7.79
N PHE A 114 -7.20 0.51 -7.58
CA PHE A 114 -6.40 -0.26 -8.54
C PHE A 114 -6.99 -1.65 -8.77
N PHE A 115 -7.42 -2.29 -7.68
CA PHE A 115 -8.00 -3.63 -7.65
C PHE A 115 -9.35 -3.75 -8.34
N ASP A 116 -10.03 -2.62 -8.54
CA ASP A 116 -11.44 -2.59 -8.94
C ASP A 116 -12.30 -3.45 -8.00
N ASN A 117 -12.13 -3.32 -6.68
CA ASN A 117 -12.96 -4.05 -5.74
C ASN A 117 -14.40 -3.52 -5.80
N ARG A 118 -15.33 -4.36 -6.28
CA ARG A 118 -16.73 -3.99 -6.51
C ARG A 118 -17.65 -4.24 -5.32
N ASP A 119 -17.16 -4.82 -4.23
CA ASP A 119 -17.86 -4.92 -2.93
C ASP A 119 -17.42 -3.83 -1.94
N TRP A 120 -16.76 -2.81 -2.45
CA TRP A 120 -16.30 -1.61 -1.76
C TRP A 120 -16.84 -0.39 -2.56
N PRO A 121 -17.04 0.82 -2.01
CA PRO A 121 -16.74 1.27 -0.64
C PRO A 121 -17.87 1.09 0.39
N GLY A 122 -19.07 0.66 -0.01
CA GLY A 122 -20.21 0.51 0.90
C GLY A 122 -20.15 -0.71 1.81
N ASN A 123 -19.22 -1.63 1.56
CA ASN A 123 -19.00 -2.87 2.29
C ASN A 123 -17.48 -3.15 2.36
N ASN A 124 -17.08 -4.19 3.11
CA ASN A 124 -15.69 -4.61 3.32
C ASN A 124 -14.80 -3.47 3.85
N LEU A 125 -15.33 -2.71 4.81
CA LEU A 125 -14.62 -1.66 5.53
C LEU A 125 -14.29 -2.11 6.94
N LYS A 126 -13.03 -1.95 7.35
CA LYS A 126 -12.59 -2.16 8.72
C LYS A 126 -11.54 -1.13 9.06
N TYR A 127 -11.70 -0.49 10.21
CA TYR A 127 -10.85 0.62 10.62
C TYR A 127 -10.79 0.67 12.14
N TRP A 128 -9.64 1.10 12.65
CA TRP A 128 -9.34 1.07 14.07
C TRP A 128 -8.54 2.29 14.50
N ARG A 129 -8.55 2.54 15.81
CA ARG A 129 -7.78 3.58 16.47
C ARG A 129 -7.41 3.14 17.87
N GLU A 130 -6.19 3.41 18.31
CA GLU A 130 -5.83 3.26 19.73
C GLU A 130 -6.49 4.37 20.57
N LYS A 131 -7.04 4.03 21.75
CA LYS A 131 -7.69 4.99 22.66
C LYS A 131 -6.68 5.84 23.42
N LYS A 132 -6.03 6.77 22.71
CA LYS A 132 -5.18 7.81 23.29
C LYS A 132 -5.36 9.15 22.59
N SER A 133 -4.82 10.21 23.18
CA SER A 133 -4.91 11.58 22.64
C SER A 133 -4.25 11.75 21.26
N THR A 134 -3.24 10.94 20.96
CA THR A 134 -2.52 10.91 19.67
C THR A 134 -2.94 9.74 18.78
N GLY A 135 -3.97 8.98 19.17
CA GLY A 135 -4.45 7.83 18.42
C GLY A 135 -5.13 8.27 17.13
N ARG A 136 -4.71 7.70 16.00
CA ARG A 136 -5.23 8.02 14.67
C ARG A 136 -5.97 6.84 14.06
N TRP A 137 -7.06 7.11 13.35
CA TRP A 137 -7.79 6.10 12.58
C TRP A 137 -6.92 5.55 11.44
N ARG A 138 -6.92 4.22 11.31
CA ARG A 138 -6.24 3.44 10.28
C ARG A 138 -7.22 2.43 9.68
N TRP A 139 -7.09 2.18 8.38
CA TRP A 139 -7.90 1.24 7.62
C TRP A 139 -7.13 -0.05 7.38
N ILE A 140 -7.87 -1.15 7.50
CA ILE A 140 -7.39 -2.51 7.27
C ILE A 140 -7.96 -2.98 5.94
N LEU A 141 -7.10 -3.52 5.08
CA LEU A 141 -7.52 -4.09 3.81
C LEU A 141 -7.90 -5.56 4.02
N TYR A 142 -9.12 -5.92 3.66
CA TYR A 142 -9.60 -7.30 3.68
C TYR A 142 -10.71 -7.50 2.65
N ASP A 143 -10.98 -8.77 2.37
CA ASP A 143 -12.06 -9.23 1.51
C ASP A 143 -12.11 -8.49 0.16
N THR A 144 -11.03 -8.68 -0.59
CA THR A 144 -10.81 -8.03 -1.88
C THR A 144 -11.07 -8.96 -3.08
N ASP A 145 -11.65 -10.14 -2.86
CA ASP A 145 -11.80 -11.14 -3.93
C ASP A 145 -12.75 -10.67 -5.06
N PHE A 146 -13.67 -9.76 -4.78
CA PHE A 146 -14.50 -9.07 -5.79
C PHE A 146 -13.72 -7.98 -6.58
N GLY A 147 -12.38 -8.03 -6.58
CA GLY A 147 -11.53 -7.31 -7.53
C GLY A 147 -10.98 -8.19 -8.65
N PHE A 148 -10.10 -7.61 -9.48
CA PHE A 148 -9.42 -8.27 -10.59
C PHE A 148 -10.37 -9.06 -11.53
N GLY A 149 -11.55 -8.50 -11.78
CA GLY A 149 -12.50 -9.04 -12.77
C GLY A 149 -13.15 -10.37 -12.40
N LEU A 150 -13.48 -10.60 -11.12
CA LEU A 150 -14.12 -11.85 -10.66
C LEU A 150 -15.38 -12.21 -11.45
N TYR A 151 -16.26 -11.23 -11.59
CA TYR A 151 -17.53 -11.37 -12.31
C TYR A 151 -17.57 -10.57 -13.61
N ASN A 152 -16.49 -9.85 -13.94
CA ASN A 152 -16.39 -9.02 -15.13
C ASN A 152 -14.96 -9.08 -15.71
N PRO A 153 -14.64 -10.01 -16.62
CA PRO A 153 -13.29 -10.14 -17.18
C PRO A 153 -12.66 -8.83 -17.73
N PRO A 154 -13.41 -7.93 -18.42
CA PRO A 154 -12.88 -6.63 -18.83
C PRO A 154 -12.84 -5.54 -17.73
N ALA A 155 -12.96 -5.91 -16.44
CA ALA A 155 -12.94 -4.98 -15.29
C ALA A 155 -11.71 -4.06 -15.26
N TYR A 156 -10.60 -4.44 -15.90
CA TYR A 156 -9.40 -3.60 -15.99
C TYR A 156 -9.67 -2.22 -16.61
N GLN A 157 -10.74 -2.08 -17.39
CA GLN A 157 -11.16 -0.83 -18.04
C GLN A 157 -12.05 0.06 -17.17
N LEU A 158 -12.60 -0.45 -16.06
CA LEU A 158 -13.59 0.28 -15.28
C LEU A 158 -12.98 1.47 -14.54
N ASN A 159 -13.68 2.61 -14.53
CA ASN A 159 -13.25 3.80 -13.82
C ASN A 159 -13.63 3.73 -12.34
N THR A 160 -12.86 2.96 -11.58
CA THR A 160 -13.08 2.78 -10.14
C THR A 160 -12.78 4.05 -9.35
N LEU A 161 -11.95 4.97 -9.86
CA LEU A 161 -11.71 6.28 -9.23
C LEU A 161 -12.96 7.17 -9.26
N GLU A 162 -13.64 7.22 -10.41
CA GLU A 162 -14.92 7.92 -10.52
C GLU A 162 -15.97 7.30 -9.61
N PHE A 163 -16.04 5.97 -9.59
CA PHE A 163 -16.89 5.24 -8.68
C PHE A 163 -16.57 5.55 -7.20
N ALA A 164 -15.31 5.52 -6.78
CA ALA A 164 -14.84 5.86 -5.42
C ALA A 164 -15.11 7.32 -5.01
N THR A 165 -15.45 8.18 -5.96
CA THR A 165 -15.72 9.60 -5.74
C THR A 165 -17.13 10.01 -6.17
N ALA A 166 -18.03 9.05 -6.38
CA ALA A 166 -19.43 9.31 -6.72
C ALA A 166 -20.18 9.94 -5.54
N THR A 167 -21.06 10.90 -5.84
CA THR A 167 -21.83 11.65 -4.82
C THR A 167 -23.22 11.06 -4.56
N ASN A 168 -23.71 10.18 -5.44
CA ASN A 168 -25.08 9.71 -5.49
C ASN A 168 -25.19 8.23 -5.93
N GLY A 169 -24.28 7.38 -5.46
CA GLY A 169 -24.32 5.96 -5.77
C GLY A 169 -25.44 5.19 -5.05
N PRO A 170 -25.69 3.93 -5.44
CA PRO A 170 -26.73 3.08 -4.88
C PRO A 170 -26.41 2.60 -3.46
N GLU A 171 -27.39 2.09 -2.72
CA GLU A 171 -27.20 1.57 -1.36
C GLU A 171 -26.09 0.51 -1.25
N TRP A 172 -26.04 -0.40 -2.23
CA TRP A 172 -24.91 -1.31 -2.45
C TRP A 172 -24.47 -1.22 -3.91
N PRO A 173 -23.16 -1.27 -4.22
CA PRO A 173 -22.03 -1.32 -3.29
C PRO A 173 -21.46 0.06 -2.91
N ASN A 174 -22.13 1.17 -3.24
CA ASN A 174 -21.50 2.50 -3.19
C ASN A 174 -22.45 3.63 -2.75
N PRO A 175 -22.93 3.60 -1.50
CA PRO A 175 -23.79 4.62 -0.96
C PRO A 175 -23.04 5.97 -0.79
N PRO A 176 -23.72 7.13 -0.80
CA PRO A 176 -23.05 8.43 -0.74
C PRO A 176 -22.14 8.67 0.48
N TRP A 177 -22.42 8.00 1.61
CA TRP A 177 -21.62 8.10 2.82
C TRP A 177 -20.24 7.45 2.66
N SER A 178 -20.12 6.37 1.88
CA SER A 178 -18.89 5.59 1.81
C SER A 178 -17.78 6.25 0.98
N THR A 179 -18.13 7.21 0.13
CA THR A 179 -17.15 8.00 -0.64
C THR A 179 -16.80 9.34 0.02
N LEU A 180 -17.49 9.70 1.12
CA LEU A 180 -17.42 11.03 1.71
C LEU A 180 -15.98 11.46 2.02
N PHE A 181 -15.22 10.59 2.72
CA PHE A 181 -13.85 10.90 3.15
C PHE A 181 -12.95 11.20 1.95
N LEU A 182 -12.92 10.31 0.94
CA LEU A 182 -12.09 10.53 -0.24
C LEU A 182 -12.50 11.80 -1.00
N ARG A 183 -13.81 12.03 -1.20
CA ARG A 183 -14.30 13.22 -1.90
C ARG A 183 -13.87 14.51 -1.20
N LYS A 184 -14.04 14.58 0.12
CA LYS A 184 -13.72 15.77 0.93
C LYS A 184 -12.21 15.98 1.03
N LEU A 185 -11.43 14.92 1.20
CA LEU A 185 -9.96 15.02 1.26
C LEU A 185 -9.36 15.47 -0.07
N LEU A 186 -9.93 15.06 -1.22
CA LEU A 186 -9.49 15.51 -2.54
C LEU A 186 -9.75 17.00 -2.82
N GLU A 187 -10.52 17.71 -1.98
CA GLU A 187 -10.66 19.17 -2.03
C GLU A 187 -9.38 19.89 -1.55
N ASN A 188 -8.54 19.21 -0.77
CA ASN A 188 -7.26 19.74 -0.30
C ASN A 188 -6.13 19.48 -1.30
N GLU A 189 -5.37 20.51 -1.65
CA GLU A 189 -4.31 20.41 -2.67
C GLU A 189 -3.16 19.49 -2.24
N GLU A 190 -2.76 19.53 -0.96
CA GLU A 190 -1.70 18.67 -0.42
C GLU A 190 -2.11 17.20 -0.49
N PHE A 191 -3.32 16.88 -0.02
CA PHE A 191 -3.85 15.51 -0.10
C PHE A 191 -3.95 15.04 -1.55
N LYS A 192 -4.49 15.87 -2.45
CA LYS A 192 -4.65 15.52 -3.87
C LYS A 192 -3.31 15.24 -4.54
N ILE A 193 -2.29 16.07 -4.33
CA ILE A 193 -0.93 15.85 -4.84
C ILE A 193 -0.36 14.54 -4.27
N GLY A 194 -0.46 14.35 -2.95
CA GLY A 194 0.01 13.14 -2.28
C GLY A 194 -0.67 11.87 -2.81
N PHE A 195 -1.99 11.92 -3.02
CA PHE A 195 -2.78 10.81 -3.56
C PHE A 195 -2.37 10.43 -4.99
N VAL A 196 -2.21 11.42 -5.87
CA VAL A 196 -1.83 11.18 -7.26
C VAL A 196 -0.37 10.71 -7.37
N ASN A 197 0.55 11.32 -6.60
CA ASN A 197 1.95 10.89 -6.57
C ASN A 197 2.08 9.49 -5.99
N ARG A 198 1.33 9.14 -4.94
CA ARG A 198 1.37 7.79 -4.39
C ARG A 198 0.84 6.75 -5.38
N PHE A 199 -0.18 7.09 -6.18
CA PHE A 199 -0.59 6.26 -7.31
C PHE A 199 0.53 6.06 -8.33
N ALA A 200 1.26 7.12 -8.70
CA ALA A 200 2.40 7.02 -9.60
C ALA A 200 3.52 6.14 -9.01
N ASP A 201 3.84 6.32 -7.73
CA ASP A 201 4.83 5.53 -7.00
C ASP A 201 4.49 4.03 -7.08
N LEU A 202 3.23 3.66 -6.78
CA LEU A 202 2.76 2.27 -6.85
C LEU A 202 2.72 1.74 -8.29
N LEU A 203 2.34 2.55 -9.29
CA LEU A 203 2.36 2.16 -10.71
C LEU A 203 3.77 1.89 -11.24
N ASN A 204 4.79 2.53 -10.67
CA ASN A 204 6.18 2.26 -10.98
C ASN A 204 6.77 1.07 -10.19
N THR A 205 6.05 0.59 -9.16
CA THR A 205 6.48 -0.48 -8.24
C THR A 205 5.41 -1.57 -8.12
N ASN A 206 4.71 -1.67 -7.00
CA ASN A 206 3.75 -2.70 -6.61
C ASN A 206 2.69 -3.05 -7.68
N PHE A 207 2.25 -2.05 -8.45
CA PHE A 207 1.22 -2.18 -9.49
C PHE A 207 1.78 -2.25 -10.92
N LYS A 208 3.11 -2.32 -11.07
CA LYS A 208 3.76 -2.54 -12.37
C LYS A 208 3.37 -3.91 -12.92
N SER A 209 2.94 -3.96 -14.18
CA SER A 209 2.36 -5.17 -14.80
C SER A 209 3.17 -6.44 -14.59
N ASP A 210 4.51 -6.37 -14.75
CA ASP A 210 5.38 -7.54 -14.59
C ASP A 210 5.42 -8.04 -13.15
N LEU A 211 5.42 -7.14 -12.15
CA LEU A 211 5.44 -7.50 -10.73
C LEU A 211 4.10 -8.11 -10.29
N VAL A 212 2.98 -7.52 -10.75
CA VAL A 212 1.65 -8.09 -10.52
C VAL A 212 1.53 -9.47 -11.17
N TYR A 213 2.02 -9.64 -12.40
CA TYR A 213 2.04 -10.94 -13.09
C TYR A 213 2.86 -11.97 -12.33
N GLN A 214 4.06 -11.61 -11.86
CA GLN A 214 4.91 -12.49 -11.05
C GLN A 214 4.23 -12.94 -9.76
N LYS A 215 3.51 -12.03 -9.06
CA LYS A 215 2.71 -12.40 -7.87
C LYS A 215 1.58 -13.35 -8.24
N ILE A 216 0.87 -13.15 -9.35
CA ILE A 216 -0.16 -14.11 -9.82
C ILE A 216 0.45 -15.50 -10.05
N GLU A 217 1.60 -15.59 -10.71
CA GLU A 217 2.27 -16.88 -10.95
C GLU A 217 2.72 -17.55 -9.65
N TYR A 218 3.26 -16.78 -8.71
CA TYR A 218 3.65 -17.29 -7.39
C TYR A 218 2.47 -17.98 -6.69
N PHE A 219 1.32 -17.29 -6.56
CA PHE A 219 0.15 -17.85 -5.88
C PHE A 219 -0.51 -19.00 -6.65
N LYS A 220 -0.52 -18.95 -8.00
CA LYS A 220 -0.95 -20.07 -8.83
C LYS A 220 -0.11 -21.31 -8.53
N ASN A 221 1.21 -21.19 -8.65
CA ASN A 221 2.14 -22.32 -8.53
C ASN A 221 2.14 -22.93 -7.12
N LEU A 222 1.82 -22.12 -6.09
CA LEU A 222 1.71 -22.59 -4.71
C LEU A 222 0.60 -23.65 -4.52
N ILE A 223 -0.47 -23.60 -5.32
CA ILE A 223 -1.64 -24.48 -5.14
C ILE A 223 -1.96 -25.37 -6.35
N GLU A 224 -1.33 -25.12 -7.50
CA GLU A 224 -1.68 -25.72 -8.79
C GLU A 224 -1.71 -27.25 -8.78
N SER A 225 -0.69 -27.88 -8.18
CA SER A 225 -0.58 -29.34 -8.12
C SER A 225 -1.71 -30.00 -7.32
N GLU A 226 -2.33 -29.27 -6.38
CA GLU A 226 -3.41 -29.77 -5.53
C GLU A 226 -4.80 -29.50 -6.12
N MET A 227 -4.91 -28.60 -7.10
CA MET A 227 -6.19 -28.26 -7.72
C MET A 227 -6.96 -29.46 -8.27
N PRO A 228 -6.35 -30.46 -8.95
CA PRO A 228 -7.09 -31.64 -9.42
C PRO A 228 -7.79 -32.41 -8.29
N ASN A 229 -7.14 -32.56 -7.13
CA ASN A 229 -7.75 -33.21 -5.97
C ASN A 229 -8.84 -32.34 -5.34
N HIS A 230 -8.58 -31.03 -5.22
CA HIS A 230 -9.57 -30.07 -4.74
C HIS A 230 -10.85 -30.14 -5.58
N PHE A 231 -10.74 -30.10 -6.91
CA PHE A 231 -11.89 -30.23 -7.80
C PHE A 231 -12.58 -31.58 -7.67
N ARG A 232 -11.83 -32.70 -7.62
CA ARG A 232 -12.43 -34.03 -7.43
C ARG A 232 -13.33 -34.11 -6.18
N ARG A 233 -12.97 -33.40 -5.11
CA ARG A 233 -13.74 -33.37 -3.85
C ARG A 233 -15.03 -32.55 -3.93
N TRP A 234 -15.02 -31.45 -4.68
CA TRP A 234 -16.08 -30.44 -4.69
C TRP A 234 -16.92 -30.42 -5.98
N GLN A 235 -16.58 -31.23 -6.97
CA GLN A 235 -17.26 -31.28 -8.27
C GLN A 235 -18.72 -31.79 -8.19
N GLU A 236 -19.09 -32.52 -7.13
CA GLU A 236 -20.47 -32.98 -6.95
C GLU A 236 -21.43 -31.80 -6.70
N GLY A 237 -22.20 -31.43 -7.72
CA GLY A 237 -23.31 -30.46 -7.62
C GLY A 237 -23.05 -29.06 -8.18
N LEU A 238 -21.82 -28.72 -8.61
CA LEU A 238 -21.47 -27.40 -9.14
C LEU A 238 -20.89 -27.52 -10.57
N GLY A 239 -21.75 -27.61 -11.58
CA GLY A 239 -21.35 -27.81 -12.99
C GLY A 239 -20.47 -26.70 -13.61
N TRP A 240 -20.39 -25.54 -12.96
CA TRP A 240 -19.53 -24.41 -13.34
C TRP A 240 -18.14 -24.45 -12.67
N TYR A 241 -17.89 -25.42 -11.80
CA TYR A 241 -16.68 -25.52 -10.98
C TYR A 241 -15.72 -26.59 -11.54
N SER A 242 -14.71 -26.18 -12.31
CA SER A 242 -13.74 -27.09 -12.92
C SER A 242 -12.32 -26.52 -13.01
N LEU A 243 -11.35 -27.41 -13.24
CA LEU A 243 -9.95 -27.02 -13.45
C LEU A 243 -9.77 -26.06 -14.65
N ASN A 244 -10.53 -26.26 -15.73
CA ASN A 244 -10.50 -25.36 -16.89
C ASN A 244 -11.02 -23.96 -16.54
N VAL A 245 -12.06 -23.88 -15.71
CA VAL A 245 -12.60 -22.59 -15.23
C VAL A 245 -11.59 -21.89 -14.31
N TRP A 246 -10.85 -22.65 -13.49
CA TRP A 246 -9.75 -22.08 -12.69
C TRP A 246 -8.65 -21.47 -13.55
N TYR A 247 -8.19 -22.18 -14.59
CA TYR A 247 -7.22 -21.63 -15.54
C TYR A 247 -7.76 -20.41 -16.30
N TYR A 248 -9.05 -20.40 -16.66
CA TYR A 248 -9.69 -19.22 -17.26
C TYR A 248 -9.66 -18.00 -16.30
N HIS A 249 -9.92 -18.20 -15.02
CA HIS A 249 -9.82 -17.11 -14.04
C HIS A 249 -8.38 -16.65 -13.83
N ILE A 250 -7.38 -17.54 -13.92
CA ILE A 250 -5.97 -17.14 -13.93
C ILE A 250 -5.67 -16.22 -15.12
N GLU A 251 -6.14 -16.56 -16.33
CA GLU A 251 -5.99 -15.70 -17.50
C GLU A 251 -6.68 -14.34 -17.34
N THR A 252 -7.81 -14.31 -16.63
CA THR A 252 -8.49 -13.05 -16.27
C THR A 252 -7.59 -12.18 -15.39
N LEU A 253 -6.95 -12.75 -14.37
CA LEU A 253 -6.00 -12.03 -13.51
C LEU A 253 -4.79 -11.50 -14.33
N ARG A 254 -4.22 -12.34 -15.20
CA ARG A 254 -3.07 -11.97 -16.07
C ARG A 254 -3.43 -10.83 -17.02
N THR A 255 -4.62 -10.91 -17.63
CA THR A 255 -5.16 -9.85 -18.50
C THR A 255 -5.35 -8.55 -17.72
N PHE A 256 -5.90 -8.63 -16.51
CA PHE A 256 -6.07 -7.47 -15.64
C PHE A 256 -4.72 -6.82 -15.31
N ALA A 257 -3.73 -7.60 -14.86
CA ALA A 257 -2.38 -7.12 -14.55
C ALA A 257 -1.71 -6.40 -15.73
N LYS A 258 -1.90 -6.93 -16.95
CA LYS A 258 -1.34 -6.35 -18.18
C LYS A 258 -1.94 -4.99 -18.53
N PHE A 259 -3.26 -4.85 -18.43
CA PHE A 259 -3.94 -3.67 -18.97
C PHE A 259 -4.29 -2.61 -17.91
N ARG A 260 -4.52 -3.00 -16.66
CA ARG A 260 -5.01 -2.10 -15.60
C ARG A 260 -4.13 -0.85 -15.41
N PRO A 261 -2.79 -0.92 -15.37
CA PRO A 261 -1.95 0.26 -15.13
C PRO A 261 -2.18 1.39 -16.15
N ALA A 262 -2.35 1.07 -17.43
CA ALA A 262 -2.61 2.07 -18.46
C ALA A 262 -3.99 2.72 -18.31
N TYR A 263 -5.03 1.93 -18.04
CA TYR A 263 -6.40 2.44 -17.86
C TYR A 263 -6.53 3.31 -16.61
N VAL A 264 -5.98 2.88 -15.46
CA VAL A 264 -6.04 3.68 -14.23
C VAL A 264 -5.26 4.99 -14.37
N THR A 265 -4.12 4.98 -15.08
CA THR A 265 -3.37 6.20 -15.42
C THR A 265 -4.25 7.16 -16.23
N ALA A 266 -4.96 6.67 -17.25
CA ALA A 266 -5.88 7.48 -18.05
C ALA A 266 -7.06 8.02 -17.22
N HIS A 267 -7.60 7.24 -16.28
CA HIS A 267 -8.65 7.68 -15.38
C HIS A 267 -8.18 8.79 -14.44
N ILE A 268 -6.97 8.70 -13.88
CA ILE A 268 -6.36 9.73 -13.03
C ILE A 268 -6.15 11.02 -13.84
N ILE A 269 -5.59 10.90 -15.05
CA ILE A 269 -5.42 12.03 -15.98
C ILE A 269 -6.76 12.74 -16.22
N SER A 270 -7.81 11.97 -16.53
CA SER A 270 -9.13 12.52 -16.81
C SER A 270 -9.78 13.16 -15.56
N LYS A 271 -9.67 12.51 -14.39
CA LYS A 271 -10.32 12.98 -13.16
C LYS A 271 -9.75 14.30 -12.66
N PHE A 272 -8.42 14.46 -12.77
CA PHE A 272 -7.70 15.62 -12.24
C PHE A 272 -7.27 16.61 -13.34
N HIS A 273 -7.75 16.42 -14.57
CA HIS A 273 -7.44 17.29 -15.72
C HIS A 273 -5.93 17.49 -15.95
N LEU A 274 -5.16 16.40 -15.85
CA LEU A 274 -3.71 16.42 -16.00
C LEU A 274 -3.31 16.34 -17.49
N ASN A 275 -2.12 16.80 -17.82
CA ASN A 275 -1.64 16.86 -19.22
C ASN A 275 -0.86 15.59 -19.65
N GLY A 276 -1.16 14.45 -19.04
CA GLY A 276 -0.48 13.17 -19.28
C GLY A 276 0.58 12.83 -18.24
N VAL A 277 1.51 11.98 -18.63
CA VAL A 277 2.68 11.57 -17.83
C VAL A 277 3.98 11.86 -18.57
N GLU A 278 5.07 12.02 -17.84
CA GLU A 278 6.43 12.12 -18.38
C GLU A 278 7.35 11.07 -17.73
N PRO A 279 8.31 10.52 -18.49
CA PRO A 279 9.32 9.65 -17.94
C PRO A 279 10.33 10.46 -17.10
N VAL A 280 10.63 9.94 -15.92
CA VAL A 280 11.68 10.40 -15.02
C VAL A 280 12.74 9.31 -14.96
N THR A 281 13.96 9.65 -15.32
CA THR A 281 15.15 8.83 -15.13
C THR A 281 15.94 9.40 -13.96
N MET A 282 16.21 8.56 -12.96
CA MET A 282 17.05 8.90 -11.81
C MET A 282 18.36 8.12 -11.89
N ARG A 283 19.47 8.79 -11.61
CA ARG A 283 20.81 8.20 -11.58
C ARG A 283 21.55 8.61 -10.32
N HIS A 284 22.35 7.71 -9.79
CA HIS A 284 23.28 7.98 -8.69
C HIS A 284 24.33 6.87 -8.58
N SER A 285 25.38 7.11 -7.80
CA SER A 285 26.27 6.04 -7.36
C SER A 285 25.63 5.32 -6.18
N SER A 286 25.22 4.06 -6.37
CA SER A 286 24.63 3.22 -5.30
C SER A 286 25.62 2.98 -4.15
N GLU A 287 26.93 3.08 -4.41
CA GLU A 287 27.98 3.03 -3.41
C GLU A 287 27.97 4.26 -2.49
N TYR A 288 27.60 5.43 -3.01
CA TYR A 288 27.76 6.71 -2.29
C TYR A 288 26.47 7.19 -1.64
N GLY A 289 25.32 6.73 -2.12
CA GLY A 289 24.03 7.24 -1.66
C GLY A 289 22.86 6.50 -2.27
N LYS A 290 21.67 6.97 -1.92
CA LYS A 290 20.38 6.57 -2.48
C LYS A 290 19.51 7.81 -2.68
N VAL A 291 18.45 7.69 -3.47
CA VAL A 291 17.50 8.79 -3.70
C VAL A 291 16.13 8.41 -3.20
N ARG A 292 15.51 9.26 -2.38
CA ARG A 292 14.07 9.20 -2.11
C ARG A 292 13.34 10.06 -3.13
N LEU A 293 12.43 9.46 -3.89
CA LEU A 293 11.52 10.13 -4.82
C LEU A 293 10.09 9.90 -4.32
N ASN A 294 9.47 10.95 -3.81
CA ASN A 294 8.21 10.89 -3.05
C ASN A 294 8.30 9.84 -1.92
N SER A 295 7.60 8.72 -2.06
CA SER A 295 7.61 7.60 -1.12
C SER A 295 8.54 6.44 -1.55
N LEU A 296 9.16 6.53 -2.73
CA LEU A 296 10.07 5.50 -3.24
C LEU A 296 11.50 5.74 -2.74
N TYR A 297 12.14 4.68 -2.25
CA TYR A 297 13.58 4.65 -2.01
C TYR A 297 14.26 3.93 -3.17
N ILE A 298 15.00 4.69 -3.97
CA ILE A 298 15.70 4.22 -5.16
C ILE A 298 17.16 3.95 -4.78
N ASP A 299 17.55 2.68 -4.80
CA ASP A 299 18.93 2.26 -4.54
C ASP A 299 19.67 1.80 -5.81
N ASP A 300 18.93 1.40 -6.85
CA ASP A 300 19.50 1.05 -8.16
C ASP A 300 20.19 2.26 -8.81
N GLU A 301 21.40 2.09 -9.33
CA GLU A 301 22.20 3.18 -9.94
C GLU A 301 21.48 3.93 -11.07
N MET A 302 20.50 3.26 -11.70
CA MET A 302 19.65 3.84 -12.71
C MET A 302 18.22 3.33 -12.56
N TRP A 303 17.31 4.25 -12.28
CA TRP A 303 15.89 3.98 -12.16
C TRP A 303 15.09 4.76 -13.20
N LYS A 304 13.98 4.18 -13.65
CA LYS A 304 13.06 4.80 -14.60
C LYS A 304 11.62 4.56 -14.19
N GLY A 305 10.82 5.62 -14.22
CA GLY A 305 9.38 5.56 -14.00
C GLY A 305 8.65 6.71 -14.70
N ASN A 306 7.32 6.71 -14.59
CA ASN A 306 6.48 7.77 -15.15
C ASN A 306 5.77 8.52 -14.03
N TYR A 307 5.72 9.85 -14.15
CA TYR A 307 4.99 10.73 -13.23
C TYR A 307 4.04 11.66 -13.99
N PHE A 308 2.97 12.08 -13.33
CA PHE A 308 1.98 12.95 -13.94
C PHE A 308 2.51 14.37 -14.17
N LYS A 309 2.18 14.94 -15.33
CA LYS A 309 2.61 16.29 -15.67
C LYS A 309 1.94 17.35 -14.81
N GLY A 310 2.71 18.38 -14.46
CA GLY A 310 2.18 19.55 -13.75
C GLY A 310 1.95 19.36 -12.26
N LEU A 311 2.27 18.18 -11.70
CA LEU A 311 2.23 17.93 -10.26
C LEU A 311 3.66 17.86 -9.71
N PRO A 312 3.97 18.57 -8.61
CA PRO A 312 5.29 18.52 -8.03
C PRO A 312 5.60 17.14 -7.45
N VAL A 313 6.81 16.66 -7.68
CA VAL A 313 7.40 15.50 -7.00
C VAL A 313 8.57 15.96 -6.14
N GLU A 314 8.82 15.26 -5.04
CA GLU A 314 9.90 15.59 -4.10
C GLU A 314 11.05 14.60 -4.26
N LEU A 315 12.26 15.13 -4.40
CA LEU A 315 13.51 14.39 -4.46
C LEU A 315 14.35 14.71 -3.24
N GLU A 316 14.93 13.68 -2.63
CA GLU A 316 15.90 13.79 -1.55
C GLU A 316 17.07 12.83 -1.80
N ALA A 317 18.27 13.37 -1.88
CA ALA A 317 19.50 12.60 -1.93
C ALA A 317 19.88 12.23 -0.50
N ILE A 318 20.06 10.94 -0.26
CA ILE A 318 20.38 10.37 1.05
C ILE A 318 21.80 9.78 0.94
N PRO A 319 22.84 10.49 1.39
CA PRO A 319 24.20 9.98 1.36
C PRO A 319 24.34 8.75 2.25
N ARG A 320 25.19 7.80 1.84
CA ARG A 320 25.64 6.73 2.73
C ARG A 320 26.71 7.27 3.69
N PRO A 321 26.95 6.60 4.83
CA PRO A 321 28.03 6.98 5.74
C PRO A 321 29.37 7.14 5.01
N GLY A 322 30.10 8.22 5.28
CA GLY A 322 31.36 8.56 4.58
C GLY A 322 31.20 9.38 3.30
N TYR A 323 29.97 9.71 2.90
CA TYR A 323 29.68 10.49 1.71
C TYR A 323 28.78 11.68 2.03
N ARG A 324 28.76 12.67 1.15
CA ARG A 324 27.84 13.81 1.20
C ARG A 324 27.25 14.12 -0.17
N PHE A 325 26.04 14.64 -0.17
CA PHE A 325 25.39 15.16 -1.36
C PHE A 325 26.05 16.48 -1.80
N ILE A 326 26.20 16.65 -3.11
CA ILE A 326 26.79 17.85 -3.72
C ILE A 326 25.74 18.65 -4.46
N GLU A 327 25.13 18.04 -5.47
CA GLU A 327 24.15 18.71 -6.32
C GLU A 327 23.27 17.70 -7.07
N TRP A 328 22.15 18.22 -7.58
CA TRP A 328 21.36 17.57 -8.61
C TRP A 328 21.77 18.08 -9.99
N GLN A 329 22.07 17.17 -10.91
CA GLN A 329 22.25 17.51 -12.32
C GLN A 329 20.96 17.23 -13.09
N GLY A 330 20.67 18.04 -14.11
CA GLY A 330 19.50 17.90 -14.97
C GLY A 330 18.25 18.66 -14.49
N ILE A 331 18.34 19.41 -13.39
CA ILE A 331 17.25 20.25 -12.86
C ILE A 331 17.79 21.59 -12.32
N ASP A 332 16.89 22.57 -12.22
CA ASP A 332 17.14 23.82 -11.49
C ASP A 332 17.21 23.58 -9.98
N ASN A 333 17.63 24.61 -9.22
CA ASN A 333 17.81 24.54 -7.77
C ASN A 333 18.72 23.37 -7.33
N HIS A 334 19.77 23.11 -8.12
CA HIS A 334 20.67 21.96 -8.00
C HIS A 334 21.25 21.74 -6.59
N ASN A 335 21.37 22.79 -5.76
CA ASN A 335 21.94 22.68 -4.40
C ASN A 335 20.89 22.41 -3.30
N LEU A 336 19.58 22.39 -3.61
CA LEU A 336 18.56 22.12 -2.61
C LEU A 336 18.40 20.61 -2.40
N ASN A 337 18.35 20.20 -1.15
CA ASN A 337 18.08 18.82 -0.75
C ASN A 337 17.32 18.80 0.59
N PRO A 338 16.04 18.42 0.62
CA PRO A 338 15.21 17.97 -0.51
C PRO A 338 14.91 19.09 -1.54
N VAL A 339 14.56 18.69 -2.76
CA VAL A 339 14.12 19.58 -3.85
C VAL A 339 12.77 19.12 -4.40
N ARG A 340 11.92 20.08 -4.79
CA ARG A 340 10.67 19.81 -5.49
C ARG A 340 10.80 20.21 -6.95
N ILE A 341 10.40 19.31 -7.83
CA ILE A 341 10.40 19.53 -9.29
C ILE A 341 9.03 19.20 -9.86
N VAL A 342 8.70 19.81 -10.99
CA VAL A 342 7.44 19.57 -11.69
C VAL A 342 7.76 18.89 -13.03
N PRO A 343 7.39 17.61 -13.23
CA PRO A 343 7.55 16.97 -14.52
C PRO A 343 6.73 17.71 -15.59
N SER A 344 7.42 18.32 -16.55
CA SER A 344 6.81 18.98 -17.72
C SER A 344 7.31 18.42 -19.06
N GLU A 345 8.47 17.77 -19.03
CA GLU A 345 9.14 17.11 -20.14
C GLU A 345 9.90 15.88 -19.61
N VAL A 346 10.61 15.17 -20.50
CA VAL A 346 11.47 14.05 -20.11
C VAL A 346 12.56 14.55 -19.16
N LEU A 347 12.62 13.97 -17.96
CA LEU A 347 13.63 14.31 -16.96
C LEU A 347 14.70 13.22 -16.87
N ASP A 348 15.98 13.60 -16.99
CA ASP A 348 17.14 12.75 -16.70
C ASP A 348 17.97 13.44 -15.61
N ILE A 349 17.87 12.93 -14.39
CA ILE A 349 18.34 13.58 -13.17
C ILE A 349 19.42 12.72 -12.52
N THR A 350 20.52 13.35 -12.14
CA THR A 350 21.60 12.66 -11.42
C THR A 350 21.81 13.28 -10.04
N ALA A 351 21.76 12.47 -8.98
CA ALA A 351 22.22 12.86 -7.65
C ALA A 351 23.73 12.67 -7.58
N VAL A 352 24.47 13.77 -7.36
CA VAL A 352 25.91 13.74 -7.25
C VAL A 352 26.31 13.68 -5.78
N PHE A 353 27.10 12.68 -5.45
CA PHE A 353 27.70 12.49 -4.13
C PHE A 353 29.22 12.50 -4.25
N GLU A 354 29.90 12.82 -3.15
CA GLU A 354 31.34 12.64 -3.04
C GLU A 354 31.73 12.14 -1.65
N ILE A 355 32.99 11.71 -1.51
CA ILE A 355 33.56 11.33 -0.22
C ILE A 355 33.52 12.54 0.71
N ASP A 356 32.91 12.36 1.88
CA ASP A 356 32.96 13.36 2.94
C ASP A 356 34.27 13.20 3.72
N SER A 357 35.30 13.97 3.33
CA SER A 357 36.59 14.00 4.04
C SER A 357 36.51 14.42 5.51
N SER A 358 35.38 15.00 5.94
CA SER A 358 35.14 15.37 7.34
C SER A 358 34.47 14.25 8.15
N TYR A 359 34.00 13.19 7.49
CA TYR A 359 33.40 12.05 8.16
C TYR A 359 34.46 11.26 8.93
N THR A 360 34.38 11.29 10.25
CA THR A 360 35.33 10.59 11.13
C THR A 360 34.96 9.14 11.41
N GLY A 361 33.77 8.70 11.00
CA GLY A 361 33.29 7.33 11.17
C GLY A 361 33.37 6.89 12.62
N ASP A 362 32.45 7.39 13.46
CA ASP A 362 32.44 7.03 14.87
C ASP A 362 31.86 5.60 15.01
N ILE A 363 32.74 4.60 15.07
CA ILE A 363 32.37 3.27 15.55
C ILE A 363 32.22 3.38 17.07
N VAL A 364 30.98 3.39 17.56
CA VAL A 364 30.70 3.32 18.99
C VAL A 364 30.67 1.84 19.39
N ILE A 365 31.66 1.44 20.19
CA ILE A 365 31.59 0.17 20.90
C ILE A 365 30.74 0.41 22.14
N ASN A 366 29.53 -0.16 22.17
CA ASN A 366 28.60 0.05 23.27
C ASN A 366 28.96 -0.84 24.46
N GLU A 367 29.18 -2.14 24.20
CA GLU A 367 29.52 -3.13 25.22
C GLU A 367 30.58 -4.10 24.70
N ILE A 368 31.46 -4.54 25.61
CA ILE A 368 32.45 -5.59 25.37
C ILE A 368 32.28 -6.63 26.48
N SER A 369 31.93 -7.86 26.10
CA SER A 369 32.04 -9.02 26.98
C SER A 369 33.25 -9.84 26.55
N TYR A 370 34.33 -9.79 27.32
CA TYR A 370 35.56 -10.56 27.10
C TYR A 370 35.84 -11.58 28.21
N HIS A 371 34.95 -11.63 29.20
CA HIS A 371 35.06 -12.53 30.35
C HIS A 371 33.68 -12.68 31.03
N SER A 372 32.83 -13.51 30.41
CA SER A 372 31.49 -13.82 30.94
C SER A 372 31.58 -14.44 32.35
N HIS A 373 30.52 -14.24 33.16
CA HIS A 373 30.47 -14.81 34.50
C HIS A 373 30.30 -16.35 34.43
N PRO A 374 30.92 -17.15 35.32
CA PRO A 374 30.84 -18.62 35.24
C PRO A 374 29.43 -19.21 35.29
N ASP A 375 28.49 -18.51 35.94
CA ASP A 375 27.09 -18.94 36.06
C ASP A 375 26.22 -18.57 34.84
N PHE A 376 26.73 -17.72 33.93
CA PHE A 376 26.05 -17.33 32.69
C PHE A 376 27.09 -16.97 31.61
N ASP A 377 27.56 -18.00 30.91
CA ASP A 377 28.58 -17.88 29.88
C ASP A 377 27.97 -17.57 28.51
N SER A 378 28.01 -16.30 28.11
CA SER A 378 27.57 -15.83 26.80
C SER A 378 28.69 -15.87 25.74
N GLY A 379 29.88 -16.36 26.09
CA GLY A 379 31.09 -16.26 25.27
C GLY A 379 31.63 -14.83 25.16
N ASP A 380 32.58 -14.65 24.25
CA ASP A 380 33.16 -13.35 23.92
C ASP A 380 32.34 -12.68 22.82
N TRP A 381 31.91 -11.45 23.05
CA TRP A 381 31.20 -10.66 22.06
C TRP A 381 31.45 -9.17 22.22
N VAL A 382 31.27 -8.44 21.12
CA VAL A 382 31.33 -6.99 21.06
C VAL A 382 30.01 -6.50 20.47
N GLU A 383 29.33 -5.61 21.18
CA GLU A 383 28.18 -4.90 20.63
C GLU A 383 28.66 -3.61 19.97
N LEU A 384 28.42 -3.53 18.67
CA LEU A 384 28.64 -2.32 17.89
C LEU A 384 27.32 -1.56 17.83
N TYR A 385 27.32 -0.33 18.33
CA TYR A 385 26.22 0.59 18.10
C TYR A 385 26.61 1.49 16.94
N ASN A 386 25.98 1.28 15.79
CA ASN A 386 26.09 2.22 14.69
C ASN A 386 25.16 3.40 14.98
N ALA A 387 25.73 4.53 15.40
CA ALA A 387 24.98 5.77 15.62
C ALA A 387 24.66 6.52 14.31
N SER A 388 25.17 6.03 13.16
CA SER A 388 24.95 6.60 11.82
C SER A 388 23.85 5.92 11.01
#